data_AF-A0A5M9X1K2-F1
#
_entry.id   AF-A0A5M9X1K2-F1
#
_cell.length_a   1.000
_cell.length_b   1.000
_cell.length_c   1.000
_cell.angle_alpha   90.00
_cell.angle_beta   90.00
_cell.angle_gamma   90.00
#
_symmetry.space_group_name_H-M   'P 1'
#
loop_
_entity.id
_entity.type
_entity.pdbx_description
1 polymer ?
#
loop_
_entity_poly.entity_id
_entity_poly.type
_entity_poly.pdbx_seq_one_letter_code
_entity_poly.pdbx_strand_id
1 'polypeptide(L)'
;GDRLSGSSGSSSNGNDTYVFGKGYGQDTVYDWDSKAGNMDTIQMLVGPEEVDVMQDNMDLMIRIKETGEKIRVNAYFRDPYSKVEQVKFADGTIWTQSQLESKVITEVTVKNRALLKSDSLNDGKKVPDLAAVSTQTEQLIQAMSTFSATSDMELSQSESGKRYAELPMLAQSWTKI
;
A
#
# COMPACT_ATOMS: atom_id res chain seq x y z
N GLY A 1 -16.33 21.73 1.18
CA GLY A 1 -15.03 21.11 0.89
C GLY A 1 -14.11 21.74 1.88
N ASP A 2 -14.13 21.19 3.07
CA ASP A 2 -13.80 21.88 4.29
C ASP A 2 -12.40 21.49 4.74
N ARG A 3 -11.76 22.39 5.50
CA ARG A 3 -10.49 22.11 6.16
C ARG A 3 -10.77 21.71 7.60
N LEU A 4 -10.50 20.46 7.94
CA LEU A 4 -10.58 19.92 9.28
C LEU A 4 -9.17 19.87 9.86
N SER A 5 -8.99 20.21 11.14
CA SER A 5 -7.67 20.21 11.78
C SER A 5 -7.76 19.56 13.15
N GLY A 6 -6.75 18.74 13.46
CA GLY A 6 -6.63 18.11 14.76
C GLY A 6 -6.31 19.12 15.85
N SER A 7 -6.85 18.90 17.05
CA SER A 7 -6.65 19.74 18.21
C SER A 7 -5.45 19.27 19.03
N SER A 8 -4.31 19.93 18.84
CA SER A 8 -3.12 19.70 19.66
C SER A 8 -3.28 20.32 21.07
N GLY A 9 -4.26 19.92 21.90
CA GLY A 9 -4.35 20.45 23.28
C GLY A 9 -5.58 20.16 24.14
N SER A 10 -5.32 19.43 25.24
CA SER A 10 -5.82 19.64 26.62
C SER A 10 -7.20 19.15 27.09
N SER A 11 -8.06 18.54 26.27
CA SER A 11 -9.30 17.93 26.82
C SER A 11 -9.60 16.48 26.39
N SER A 12 -8.95 15.96 25.34
CA SER A 12 -9.22 14.61 24.79
C SER A 12 -7.97 13.77 24.50
N ASN A 13 -6.83 14.08 25.12
CA ASN A 13 -5.48 13.60 24.74
C ASN A 13 -5.01 14.03 23.34
N GLY A 14 -5.78 14.85 22.62
CA GLY A 14 -5.54 15.14 21.20
C GLY A 14 -6.19 14.11 20.28
N ASN A 15 -7.13 13.29 20.80
CA ASN A 15 -7.92 12.39 19.96
C ASN A 15 -9.04 13.20 19.31
N ASP A 16 -9.01 13.29 18.00
CA ASP A 16 -10.00 13.97 17.19
C ASP A 16 -10.91 12.97 16.46
N THR A 17 -12.15 13.40 16.17
CA THR A 17 -13.10 12.62 15.38
C THR A 17 -13.59 13.45 14.20
N TYR A 18 -13.26 12.99 13.00
CA TYR A 18 -13.64 13.60 11.73
C TYR A 18 -14.83 12.82 11.15
N VAL A 19 -16.00 13.44 11.11
CA VAL A 19 -17.22 12.80 10.57
C VAL A 19 -17.32 13.06 9.07
N PHE A 20 -17.56 12.02 8.28
CA PHE A 20 -17.67 12.14 6.82
C PHE A 20 -18.74 11.20 6.24
N GLY A 21 -19.44 11.65 5.20
CA GLY A 21 -20.53 10.90 4.58
C GLY A 21 -20.99 11.48 3.25
N LYS A 22 -22.07 10.92 2.71
CA LYS A 22 -22.70 11.43 1.48
C LYS A 22 -23.21 12.85 1.71
N GLY A 23 -22.95 13.77 0.78
CA GLY A 23 -23.33 15.18 0.86
C GLY A 23 -22.31 16.09 1.56
N TYR A 24 -21.17 15.56 2.04
CA TYR A 24 -20.11 16.33 2.70
C TYR A 24 -19.10 16.91 1.70
N GLY A 25 -19.12 16.45 0.44
CA GLY A 25 -18.29 16.99 -0.62
C GLY A 25 -16.84 16.48 -0.60
N GLN A 26 -15.89 17.36 -0.34
CA GLN A 26 -14.46 17.14 -0.61
C GLN A 26 -13.63 17.77 0.51
N ASP A 27 -13.35 17.01 1.56
CA ASP A 27 -12.78 17.56 2.80
C ASP A 27 -11.31 17.16 2.96
N THR A 28 -10.53 17.99 3.65
CA THR A 28 -9.12 17.74 3.95
C THR A 28 -8.85 17.86 5.44
N VAL A 29 -8.37 16.77 6.03
CA VAL A 29 -7.87 16.66 7.39
C VAL A 29 -6.38 17.02 7.39
N TYR A 30 -6.02 17.92 8.30
CA TYR A 30 -4.66 18.23 8.66
C TYR A 30 -4.46 17.78 10.10
N ASP A 31 -3.81 16.63 10.22
CA ASP A 31 -3.45 16.08 11.51
C ASP A 31 -1.95 16.20 11.74
N TRP A 32 -1.59 16.60 12.95
CA TRP A 32 -0.20 16.63 13.42
C TRP A 32 -0.21 16.47 14.94
N ASP A 33 -0.08 15.24 15.41
CA ASP A 33 0.07 14.94 16.83
C ASP A 33 1.21 13.95 17.07
N SER A 34 2.16 14.36 17.93
CA SER A 34 3.28 13.53 18.34
C SER A 34 3.08 12.88 19.72
N LYS A 35 1.90 13.03 20.32
CA LYS A 35 1.59 12.46 21.64
C LYS A 35 1.41 10.96 21.56
N ALA A 36 2.09 10.25 22.45
CA ALA A 36 1.89 8.82 22.61
C ALA A 36 0.46 8.52 23.10
N GLY A 37 -0.23 7.59 22.43
CA GLY A 37 -1.59 7.18 22.77
C GLY A 37 -2.68 8.06 22.18
N ASN A 38 -2.36 8.86 21.15
CA ASN A 38 -3.38 9.49 20.30
C ASN A 38 -4.23 8.40 19.60
N MET A 39 -5.48 8.74 19.28
CA MET A 39 -6.45 7.83 18.67
C MET A 39 -7.44 8.62 17.81
N ASP A 40 -6.92 9.19 16.74
CA ASP A 40 -7.66 9.95 15.75
C ASP A 40 -8.54 9.03 14.91
N THR A 41 -9.79 9.47 14.72
CA THR A 41 -10.85 8.65 14.15
C THR A 41 -11.50 9.35 12.98
N ILE A 42 -11.58 8.67 11.84
CA ILE A 42 -12.55 9.04 10.80
C ILE A 42 -13.83 8.25 11.05
N GLN A 43 -14.94 8.94 11.35
CA GLN A 43 -16.26 8.36 11.48
C GLN A 43 -17.01 8.48 10.16
N MET A 44 -17.09 7.38 9.42
CA MET A 44 -17.83 7.26 8.17
C MET A 44 -19.31 7.03 8.46
N LEU A 45 -20.18 7.74 7.75
CA LEU A 45 -21.64 7.55 7.76
C LEU A 45 -22.13 6.55 6.69
N VAL A 46 -21.19 5.78 6.12
CA VAL A 46 -21.40 4.75 5.10
C VAL A 46 -20.76 3.43 5.55
N GLY A 47 -21.05 2.33 4.84
CA GLY A 47 -20.42 1.03 5.06
C GLY A 47 -19.01 0.91 4.45
N PRO A 48 -18.18 -0.03 4.95
CA PRO A 48 -16.83 -0.29 4.45
C PRO A 48 -16.80 -0.72 2.97
N GLU A 49 -17.85 -1.36 2.48
CA GLU A 49 -18.01 -1.80 1.09
C GLU A 49 -18.32 -0.63 0.13
N GLU A 50 -18.81 0.49 0.66
CA GLU A 50 -19.18 1.68 -0.13
C GLU A 50 -17.98 2.57 -0.46
N VAL A 51 -16.80 2.28 0.10
CA VAL A 51 -15.62 3.15 -0.01
C VAL A 51 -14.44 2.51 -0.73
N ASP A 52 -13.65 3.36 -1.39
CA ASP A 52 -12.32 3.05 -1.89
C ASP A 52 -11.29 3.81 -1.04
N VAL A 53 -10.19 3.16 -0.66
CA VAL A 53 -9.05 3.79 0.03
C VAL A 53 -7.90 3.90 -0.95
N MET A 54 -7.40 5.10 -1.18
CA MET A 54 -6.42 5.41 -2.21
C MET A 54 -5.23 6.18 -1.63
N GLN A 55 -4.07 5.99 -2.23
CA GLN A 55 -2.93 6.89 -2.06
C GLN A 55 -2.88 7.85 -3.24
N ASP A 56 -2.87 9.14 -2.94
CA ASP A 56 -2.68 10.22 -3.89
C ASP A 56 -1.45 11.03 -3.45
N ASN A 57 -0.34 10.86 -4.17
CA ASN A 57 0.99 11.33 -3.76
C ASN A 57 1.37 10.81 -2.35
N MET A 58 1.41 11.68 -1.33
CA MET A 58 1.73 11.34 0.06
C MET A 58 0.51 11.44 0.98
N ASP A 59 -0.68 11.62 0.41
CA ASP A 59 -1.92 11.78 1.14
C ASP A 59 -2.73 10.47 1.09
N LEU A 60 -3.45 10.19 2.18
CA LEU A 60 -4.46 9.15 2.23
C LEU A 60 -5.79 9.73 1.77
N MET A 61 -6.52 9.01 0.93
CA MET A 61 -7.83 9.42 0.43
C MET A 61 -8.85 8.30 0.64
N ILE A 62 -9.99 8.61 1.25
CA ILE A 62 -11.14 7.72 1.34
C ILE A 62 -12.26 8.32 0.50
N ARG A 63 -12.68 7.59 -0.53
CA ARG A 63 -13.70 8.02 -1.50
C ARG A 63 -14.94 7.17 -1.39
N ILE A 64 -16.11 7.80 -1.34
CA ILE A 64 -17.41 7.13 -1.47
C ILE A 64 -17.62 6.78 -2.94
N LYS A 65 -17.79 5.50 -3.25
CA LYS A 65 -17.86 4.98 -4.63
C LYS A 65 -19.02 5.57 -5.43
N GLU A 66 -20.17 5.72 -4.79
CA GLU A 66 -21.40 6.20 -5.44
C GLU A 66 -21.33 7.68 -5.82
N THR A 67 -20.88 8.54 -4.90
CA THR A 67 -20.91 9.99 -5.08
C THR A 67 -19.59 10.59 -5.56
N GLY A 68 -18.47 9.86 -5.41
CA GLY A 68 -17.13 10.38 -5.67
C GLY A 68 -16.64 11.40 -4.64
N GLU A 69 -17.43 11.65 -3.60
CA GLU A 69 -17.06 12.49 -2.46
C GLU A 69 -15.91 11.85 -1.68
N LYS A 70 -15.02 12.68 -1.14
CA LYS A 70 -13.82 12.18 -0.48
C LYS A 70 -13.40 12.99 0.74
N ILE A 71 -12.80 12.29 1.68
CA ILE A 71 -12.00 12.87 2.75
C ILE A 71 -10.53 12.52 2.50
N ARG A 72 -9.66 13.52 2.63
CA ARG A 72 -8.22 13.40 2.43
C ARG A 72 -7.50 13.67 3.74
N VAL A 73 -6.57 12.81 4.14
CA VAL A 73 -5.64 13.07 5.24
C VAL A 73 -4.30 13.50 4.63
N ASN A 74 -3.93 14.76 4.86
CA ASN A 74 -2.72 15.33 4.30
C ASN A 74 -1.47 14.71 4.91
N ALA A 75 -0.45 14.48 4.09
CA ALA A 75 0.87 14.00 4.49
C ALA A 75 0.90 12.64 5.19
N TYR A 76 -0.18 11.86 5.13
CA TYR A 76 -0.33 10.58 5.82
C TYR A 76 0.83 9.60 5.57
N PHE A 77 1.34 9.52 4.35
CA PHE A 77 2.45 8.62 4.01
C PHE A 77 3.83 9.27 4.16
N ARG A 78 3.90 10.57 4.45
CA ARG A 78 5.15 11.33 4.62
C ARG A 78 5.52 11.52 6.09
N ASP A 79 4.55 11.86 6.93
CA ASP A 79 4.77 12.28 8.31
C ASP A 79 4.20 11.22 9.27
N PRO A 80 5.01 10.63 10.17
CA PRO A 80 4.53 9.68 11.16
C PRO A 80 3.55 10.31 12.17
N TYR A 81 3.49 11.63 12.27
CA TYR A 81 2.58 12.36 13.17
C TYR A 81 1.31 12.85 12.48
N SER A 82 1.16 12.65 11.17
CA SER A 82 -0.04 13.02 10.42
C SER A 82 -0.87 11.78 10.12
N LYS A 83 -1.43 11.16 11.16
CA LYS A 83 -2.06 9.84 11.07
C LYS A 83 -3.53 9.89 11.47
N VAL A 84 -4.21 8.81 11.15
CA VAL A 84 -5.51 8.48 11.72
C VAL A 84 -5.41 7.03 12.16
N GLU A 85 -5.58 6.77 13.44
CA GLU A 85 -5.36 5.45 14.02
C GLU A 85 -6.49 4.48 13.65
N GLN A 86 -7.68 5.00 13.34
CA GLN A 86 -8.82 4.17 12.94
C GLN A 86 -9.84 4.86 12.04
N VAL A 87 -10.57 4.03 11.30
CA VAL A 87 -11.79 4.42 10.58
C VAL A 87 -12.95 3.59 11.12
N LYS A 88 -14.01 4.25 11.59
CA LYS A 88 -15.24 3.63 12.07
C LYS A 88 -16.35 3.82 11.06
N PHE A 89 -17.05 2.76 10.71
CA PHE A 89 -18.13 2.76 9.74
C PHE A 89 -19.51 2.74 10.42
N ALA A 90 -20.55 3.07 9.65
CA ALA A 90 -21.92 3.13 10.16
C ALA A 90 -22.47 1.75 10.58
N ASP A 91 -21.94 0.66 10.01
CA ASP A 91 -22.27 -0.73 10.36
C ASP A 91 -21.55 -1.22 11.64
N GLY A 92 -20.71 -0.37 12.25
CA GLY A 92 -19.90 -0.72 13.42
C GLY A 92 -18.56 -1.38 13.08
N THR A 93 -18.26 -1.60 11.79
CA THR A 93 -16.93 -2.06 11.36
C THR A 93 -15.88 -1.01 11.73
N ILE A 94 -14.73 -1.48 12.21
CA ILE A 94 -13.57 -0.63 12.52
C ILE A 94 -12.38 -1.14 11.72
N TRP A 95 -11.73 -0.24 10.99
CA TRP A 95 -10.42 -0.48 10.40
C TRP A 95 -9.35 0.17 11.27
N THR A 96 -8.39 -0.62 11.74
CA THR A 96 -7.16 -0.10 12.35
C THR A 96 -6.28 0.56 11.30
N GLN A 97 -5.30 1.36 11.72
CA GLN A 97 -4.30 1.97 10.85
C GLN A 97 -3.67 0.95 9.88
N SER A 98 -3.25 -0.22 10.38
CA SER A 98 -2.64 -1.27 9.55
C SER A 98 -3.64 -1.86 8.54
N GLN A 99 -4.89 -2.06 8.94
CA GLN A 99 -5.94 -2.52 8.03
C GLN A 99 -6.26 -1.47 6.97
N LEU A 100 -6.29 -0.20 7.34
CA LEU A 100 -6.49 0.94 6.44
C LEU A 100 -5.37 0.99 5.39
N GLU A 101 -4.12 0.89 5.82
CA GLU A 101 -2.94 0.88 4.94
C GLU A 101 -2.94 -0.33 3.99
N SER A 102 -3.36 -1.52 4.46
CA SER A 102 -3.48 -2.72 3.60
C SER A 102 -4.55 -2.60 2.50
N LYS A 103 -5.50 -1.67 2.66
CA LYS A 103 -6.61 -1.44 1.72
C LYS A 103 -6.29 -0.36 0.69
N VAL A 104 -5.15 0.31 0.84
CA VAL A 104 -4.72 1.37 -0.07
C VAL A 104 -4.49 0.79 -1.45
N ILE A 105 -5.25 1.30 -2.41
CA ILE A 105 -5.07 1.04 -3.83
C ILE A 105 -4.38 2.26 -4.46
N THR A 106 -3.46 2.04 -5.39
CA THR A 106 -2.86 3.17 -6.12
C THR A 106 -3.81 3.60 -7.24
N GLU A 107 -3.75 4.88 -7.65
CA GLU A 107 -4.57 5.37 -8.78
C GLU A 107 -4.43 4.51 -10.05
N VAL A 108 -3.25 3.94 -10.29
CA VAL A 108 -3.01 3.03 -11.42
C VAL A 108 -3.92 1.81 -11.33
N THR A 109 -4.04 1.21 -10.14
CA THR A 109 -4.95 0.09 -9.88
C THR A 109 -6.42 0.50 -10.06
N VAL A 110 -6.82 1.72 -9.68
CA VAL A 110 -8.21 2.20 -9.83
C VAL A 110 -8.58 2.47 -11.28
N LYS A 111 -7.70 3.15 -12.04
CA LYS A 111 -7.88 3.38 -13.48
C LYS A 111 -7.99 2.05 -14.22
N ASN A 112 -7.14 1.08 -13.90
CA ASN A 112 -7.24 -0.27 -14.46
C ASN A 112 -8.59 -0.95 -14.12
N ARG A 113 -9.08 -0.85 -12.87
CA ARG A 113 -10.40 -1.41 -12.49
C ARG A 113 -11.60 -0.70 -13.13
N ALA A 114 -11.50 0.60 -13.37
CA ALA A 114 -12.55 1.36 -14.06
C ALA A 114 -12.62 1.00 -15.55
N LEU A 115 -11.45 0.79 -16.19
CA LEU A 115 -11.36 0.33 -17.58
C LEU A 115 -11.99 -1.06 -17.78
N LEU A 116 -11.83 -1.97 -16.81
CA LEU A 116 -12.48 -3.29 -16.84
C LEU A 116 -14.03 -3.23 -16.79
N LYS A 117 -14.62 -2.17 -16.21
CA LYS A 117 -16.08 -1.99 -16.16
C LYS A 117 -16.64 -1.37 -17.44
N SER A 118 -15.86 -0.54 -18.14
CA SER A 118 -16.28 0.03 -19.42
C SER A 118 -16.30 -0.98 -20.57
N ASP A 119 -15.65 -2.13 -20.43
CA ASP A 119 -15.63 -3.19 -21.45
C ASP A 119 -16.98 -3.91 -21.64
N SER A 120 -17.97 -3.69 -20.77
CA SER A 120 -19.35 -4.16 -20.99
C SER A 120 -20.18 -3.26 -21.93
N LEU A 121 -19.60 -2.16 -22.43
CA LEU A 121 -20.21 -1.31 -23.45
C LEU A 121 -19.20 -1.04 -24.58
N ASN A 122 -18.85 -2.06 -25.37
CA ASN A 122 -18.21 -1.76 -26.64
C ASN A 122 -18.63 -2.68 -27.81
N ASP A 123 -19.02 -1.99 -28.86
CA ASP A 123 -19.54 -2.37 -30.17
C ASP A 123 -18.58 -3.24 -30.98
N GLY A 124 -18.47 -4.53 -30.63
CA GLY A 124 -17.88 -5.58 -31.48
C GLY A 124 -16.38 -5.45 -31.82
N LYS A 125 -15.68 -4.41 -31.37
CA LYS A 125 -14.23 -4.30 -31.49
C LYS A 125 -13.57 -4.99 -30.30
N LYS A 126 -13.05 -6.18 -30.57
CA LYS A 126 -12.27 -7.01 -29.64
C LYS A 126 -11.09 -6.20 -29.09
N VAL A 127 -11.28 -5.58 -27.92
CA VAL A 127 -10.17 -5.10 -27.10
C VAL A 127 -9.34 -6.33 -26.69
N PRO A 128 -7.99 -6.27 -26.71
CA PRO A 128 -7.18 -7.39 -26.24
C PRO A 128 -7.57 -7.69 -24.80
N ASP A 129 -7.78 -8.97 -24.48
CA ASP A 129 -8.30 -9.46 -23.20
C ASP A 129 -7.55 -8.86 -21.99
N LEU A 130 -8.07 -7.75 -21.48
CA LEU A 130 -7.47 -6.98 -20.39
C LEU A 130 -7.58 -7.72 -19.04
N ALA A 131 -8.47 -8.72 -18.94
CA ALA A 131 -8.58 -9.59 -17.77
C ALA A 131 -7.35 -10.52 -17.65
N ALA A 132 -6.76 -10.94 -18.76
CA ALA A 132 -5.51 -11.71 -18.76
C ALA A 132 -4.31 -10.88 -18.24
N VAL A 133 -4.27 -9.58 -18.57
CA VAL A 133 -3.23 -8.65 -18.09
C VAL A 133 -3.36 -8.39 -16.59
N SER A 134 -4.60 -8.23 -16.10
CA SER A 134 -4.86 -8.11 -14.65
C SER A 134 -4.43 -9.37 -13.90
N THR A 135 -4.75 -10.54 -14.43
CA THR A 135 -4.38 -11.84 -13.83
C THR A 135 -2.86 -12.01 -13.77
N GLN A 136 -2.13 -11.66 -14.84
CA GLN A 136 -0.66 -11.71 -14.84
C GLN A 136 -0.05 -10.74 -13.83
N THR A 137 -0.65 -9.56 -13.66
CA THR A 137 -0.16 -8.56 -12.70
C THR A 137 -0.35 -9.06 -11.27
N GLU A 138 -1.50 -9.66 -10.94
CA GLU A 138 -1.76 -10.27 -9.63
C GLU A 138 -0.82 -11.46 -9.37
N GLN A 139 -0.59 -12.32 -10.37
CA GLN A 139 0.36 -13.43 -10.27
C GLN A 139 1.79 -12.94 -10.00
N LEU A 140 2.20 -11.81 -10.61
CA LEU A 140 3.52 -11.22 -10.35
C LEU A 140 3.62 -10.69 -8.92
N ILE A 141 2.59 -10.00 -8.42
CA ILE A 141 2.53 -9.49 -7.04
C ILE A 141 2.60 -10.65 -6.02
N GLN A 142 1.88 -11.75 -6.29
CA GLN A 142 1.92 -12.97 -5.49
C GLN A 142 3.32 -13.60 -5.49
N ALA A 143 3.93 -13.74 -6.68
CA ALA A 143 5.26 -14.33 -6.83
C ALA A 143 6.36 -13.53 -6.11
N MET A 144 6.31 -12.19 -6.22
CA MET A 144 7.24 -11.30 -5.50
C MET A 144 7.03 -11.35 -3.98
N SER A 145 5.79 -11.54 -3.52
CA SER A 145 5.50 -11.69 -2.09
C SER A 145 5.98 -13.03 -1.51
N THR A 146 5.97 -14.10 -2.32
CA THR A 146 6.55 -15.40 -1.94
C THR A 146 8.07 -15.44 -2.01
N PHE A 147 8.68 -14.47 -2.70
CA PHE A 147 10.13 -14.30 -2.76
C PHE A 147 10.62 -13.46 -1.55
N SER A 148 10.40 -13.96 -0.33
CA SER A 148 11.02 -13.43 0.88
C SER A 148 12.09 -14.41 1.36
N ALA A 149 13.29 -13.88 1.60
CA ALA A 149 14.58 -14.54 1.70
C ALA A 149 14.62 -15.86 2.52
N THR A 150 15.02 -16.96 1.88
CA THR A 150 15.74 -18.10 2.49
C THR A 150 16.32 -18.96 1.36
N SER A 151 17.51 -19.54 1.58
CA SER A 151 18.44 -20.18 0.60
C SER A 151 19.42 -19.15 0.00
N ASP A 152 20.67 -18.95 0.42
CA ASP A 152 21.64 -19.91 0.96
C ASP A 152 22.64 -19.21 1.89
N MET A 153 22.69 -19.57 3.16
CA MET A 153 23.90 -19.40 3.98
C MET A 153 23.92 -20.41 5.12
N GLU A 154 24.02 -21.70 4.79
CA GLU A 154 24.40 -22.74 5.74
C GLU A 154 25.83 -23.19 5.43
N LEU A 155 26.82 -22.48 5.98
CA LEU A 155 28.20 -22.95 6.00
C LEU A 155 28.33 -23.99 7.13
N SER A 156 28.10 -25.27 6.80
CA SER A 156 28.41 -26.37 7.73
C SER A 156 29.93 -26.53 7.82
N GLN A 157 30.51 -26.20 8.97
CA GLN A 157 31.86 -26.63 9.31
C GLN A 157 31.87 -28.13 9.58
N SER A 158 32.29 -28.93 8.60
CA SER A 158 33.08 -30.15 8.85
C SER A 158 33.51 -30.76 7.52
N GLU A 159 34.77 -30.60 7.14
CA GLU A 159 35.51 -31.76 6.67
C GLU A 159 37.02 -31.55 6.81
N SER A 160 37.56 -32.43 7.64
CA SER A 160 38.94 -32.63 7.96
C SER A 160 39.75 -33.05 6.73
N GLY A 161 40.84 -32.33 6.45
CA GLY A 161 42.15 -32.94 6.26
C GLY A 161 42.50 -33.57 4.90
N LYS A 162 43.70 -33.18 4.45
CA LYS A 162 44.62 -33.85 3.50
C LYS A 162 44.36 -33.55 2.02
N ARG A 163 45.33 -33.36 1.13
CA ARG A 163 46.79 -33.07 1.10
C ARG A 163 47.11 -33.12 -0.42
N TYR A 164 47.73 -32.08 -0.98
CA TYR A 164 48.65 -32.00 -2.14
C TYR A 164 48.34 -32.65 -3.51
N ALA A 165 48.93 -32.00 -4.55
CA ALA A 165 49.20 -32.41 -5.94
C ALA A 165 48.07 -32.15 -6.96
N GLU A 166 48.25 -31.56 -8.15
CA GLU A 166 49.43 -31.17 -8.95
C GLU A 166 48.96 -30.23 -10.08
N LEU A 167 49.82 -29.28 -10.50
CA LEU A 167 49.62 -28.38 -11.65
C LEU A 167 49.93 -29.11 -12.97
N PRO A 168 49.27 -28.78 -14.09
CA PRO A 168 49.86 -28.96 -15.41
C PRO A 168 50.00 -27.62 -16.13
N MET A 169 51.13 -26.93 -15.96
CA MET A 169 51.58 -25.92 -16.93
C MET A 169 52.50 -26.60 -17.95
N LEU A 170 51.92 -27.02 -19.08
CA LEU A 170 52.67 -27.41 -20.27
C LEU A 170 53.13 -26.15 -20.99
N ALA A 171 54.37 -25.71 -20.74
CA ALA A 171 55.09 -24.79 -21.62
C ALA A 171 56.28 -25.54 -22.23
N GLN A 172 56.14 -25.93 -23.49
CA GLN A 172 57.26 -26.44 -24.28
C GLN A 172 58.24 -25.30 -24.56
N SER A 173 59.50 -25.62 -24.31
CA SER A 173 60.72 -24.84 -24.48
C SER A 173 60.97 -24.35 -25.92
N TRP A 174 61.46 -23.12 -26.05
CA TRP A 174 62.32 -22.69 -27.15
C TRP A 174 63.69 -22.29 -26.59
N THR A 175 64.74 -22.91 -27.13
CA THR A 175 66.15 -22.81 -26.71
C THR A 175 66.80 -21.49 -27.12
N LYS A 176 67.73 -20.99 -26.29
CA LYS A 176 68.91 -20.26 -26.78
C LYS A 176 70.16 -20.67 -25.98
N ILE A 177 71.13 -21.15 -26.76
CA ILE A 177 72.51 -21.64 -26.49
C ILE A 177 72.63 -22.96 -25.74
#